data_AF-A0A8X6XGV7-F1
#
_entry.id   AF-A0A8X6XGV7-F1
#
_cell.length_a   1.000
_cell.length_b   1.000
_cell.length_c   1.000
_cell.angle_alpha   90.00
_cell.angle_beta   90.00
_cell.angle_gamma   90.00
#
_symmetry.space_group_name_H-M   'P 1'
#
loop_
_entity.id
_entity.type
_entity.pdbx_description
1 polymer ?
#
loop_
_entity_poly.entity_id
_entity_poly.type
_entity_poly.pdbx_seq_one_letter_code
_entity_poly.pdbx_strand_id
1 'polypeptide(L)'
;MHSKCPEGNISWCFYNRAKVDNKIPKTHNSTGKKQSEEVVAKILPVYQCLVSNEILLRCVLGKTQNTNENLHSCIWKKFPKDVSVSKKIIELAITAALGEINIDYDETLKLNNSGPVNAALKISHRCNNRRLSQRKPKASE
;
A
#
# COMPACT_ATOMS: atom_id res chain seq x y z
N MET A 1 -21.04 -15.32 -6.90
CA MET A 1 -20.65 -14.47 -5.76
C MET A 1 -21.91 -13.83 -5.16
N HIS A 2 -22.66 -14.65 -4.41
CA HIS A 2 -23.86 -14.30 -3.64
C HIS A 2 -23.80 -14.96 -2.24
N SER A 3 -23.13 -16.10 -2.17
CA SER A 3 -22.78 -16.87 -0.97
C SER A 3 -21.84 -16.17 0.01
N LYS A 4 -21.18 -15.06 -0.38
CA LYS A 4 -20.30 -14.27 0.51
C LYS A 4 -21.04 -13.11 1.19
N CYS A 5 -22.31 -12.92 0.87
CA CYS A 5 -23.11 -11.85 1.44
C CYS A 5 -23.87 -12.39 2.65
N PRO A 6 -24.18 -11.55 3.66
CA PRO A 6 -25.02 -11.94 4.78
C PRO A 6 -26.34 -12.54 4.31
N GLU A 7 -26.90 -13.45 5.09
CA GLU A 7 -28.21 -14.05 4.83
C GLU A 7 -29.34 -13.21 5.45
N GLY A 8 -30.56 -13.38 4.95
CA GLY A 8 -31.74 -12.69 5.48
C GLY A 8 -31.96 -11.28 4.94
N ASN A 9 -32.90 -10.58 5.60
CA ASN A 9 -33.34 -9.22 5.23
C ASN A 9 -32.24 -8.15 5.34
N ILE A 10 -31.19 -8.41 6.14
CA ILE A 10 -30.01 -7.55 6.30
C ILE A 10 -28.99 -7.69 5.18
N SER A 11 -29.19 -8.61 4.23
CA SER A 11 -28.29 -8.79 3.10
C SER A 11 -28.20 -7.55 2.22
N TRP A 12 -27.00 -6.98 2.06
CA TRP A 12 -26.76 -5.92 1.06
C TRP A 12 -26.89 -6.45 -0.38
N CYS A 13 -26.76 -7.75 -0.59
CA CYS A 13 -26.96 -8.39 -1.89
C CYS A 13 -28.43 -8.38 -2.31
N PHE A 14 -28.72 -7.81 -3.48
CA PHE A 14 -30.09 -7.75 -4.02
C PHE A 14 -30.66 -9.14 -4.33
N TYR A 15 -29.83 -10.10 -4.74
CA TYR A 15 -30.25 -11.46 -5.06
C TYR A 15 -30.73 -12.21 -3.82
N ASN A 16 -29.94 -12.19 -2.73
CA ASN A 16 -30.33 -12.83 -1.47
C ASN A 16 -31.56 -12.16 -0.84
N ARG A 17 -31.72 -10.83 -0.97
CA ARG A 17 -32.94 -10.14 -0.53
C ARG A 17 -34.17 -10.56 -1.33
N ALA A 18 -34.06 -10.64 -2.66
CA ALA A 18 -35.16 -11.10 -3.49
C ALA A 18 -35.57 -12.54 -3.14
N LYS A 19 -34.60 -13.40 -2.80
CA LYS A 19 -34.85 -14.77 -2.32
C LYS A 19 -35.64 -14.81 -1.00
N VAL A 20 -35.36 -13.91 -0.06
CA VAL A 20 -36.09 -13.80 1.22
C VAL A 20 -37.49 -13.24 1.02
N ASP A 21 -37.63 -12.27 0.13
CA ASP A 21 -38.91 -11.62 -0.22
C ASP A 21 -39.81 -12.49 -1.13
N ASN A 22 -39.39 -13.71 -1.49
CA ASN A 22 -40.04 -14.57 -2.50
C ASN A 22 -40.27 -13.86 -3.85
N LYS A 23 -39.38 -12.95 -4.24
CA LYS A 23 -39.40 -12.24 -5.52
C LYS A 23 -38.37 -12.84 -6.48
N ILE A 24 -38.67 -12.77 -7.78
CA ILE A 24 -37.71 -13.16 -8.82
C ILE A 24 -36.53 -12.16 -8.79
N PRO A 25 -35.28 -12.61 -8.56
CA PRO A 25 -34.13 -11.73 -8.56
C PRO A 25 -33.97 -11.05 -9.91
N LYS A 26 -33.71 -9.74 -9.89
CA LYS A 26 -33.39 -8.98 -11.11
C LYS A 26 -32.14 -9.55 -11.78
N THR A 27 -32.06 -9.45 -13.11
CA THR A 27 -30.82 -9.81 -13.81
C THR A 27 -29.75 -8.78 -13.49
N HIS A 28 -28.50 -9.21 -13.37
CA HIS A 28 -27.35 -8.32 -13.14
C HIS A 28 -27.19 -7.26 -14.25
N ASN A 29 -27.75 -7.52 -15.43
CA ASN A 29 -27.78 -6.58 -16.56
C ASN A 29 -28.76 -5.41 -16.35
N SER A 30 -29.77 -5.57 -15.48
CA SER A 30 -30.80 -4.55 -15.23
C SER A 30 -30.46 -3.59 -14.08
N THR A 31 -29.46 -3.92 -13.26
CA THR A 31 -29.04 -3.15 -12.08
C THR A 31 -27.98 -2.10 -12.37
N GLY A 32 -27.45 -2.07 -13.60
CA GLY A 32 -26.47 -1.10 -14.02
C GLY A 32 -27.11 0.27 -14.23
N LYS A 33 -27.06 1.15 -13.23
CA LYS A 33 -26.98 2.57 -13.54
C LYS A 33 -25.76 2.73 -14.45
N LYS A 34 -25.99 2.90 -15.76
CA LYS A 34 -24.91 3.26 -16.69
C LYS A 34 -24.34 4.57 -16.15
N GLN A 35 -23.06 4.53 -15.79
CA GLN A 35 -22.34 5.75 -15.46
C GLN A 35 -22.34 6.64 -16.71
N SER A 36 -22.38 7.95 -16.52
CA SER A 36 -22.31 8.86 -17.67
C SER A 36 -20.99 8.65 -18.41
N GLU A 37 -21.01 8.84 -19.72
CA GLU A 37 -19.85 8.68 -20.58
C GLU A 37 -18.67 9.57 -20.11
N GLU A 38 -18.99 10.76 -19.59
CA GLU A 38 -18.04 11.69 -18.99
C GLU A 38 -17.36 11.10 -17.74
N VAL A 39 -18.10 10.46 -16.84
CA VAL A 39 -17.55 9.82 -15.64
C VAL A 39 -16.67 8.63 -16.03
N VAL A 40 -17.11 7.82 -16.99
CA VAL A 40 -16.32 6.69 -17.50
C VAL A 40 -15.02 7.18 -18.13
N ALA A 41 -15.05 8.25 -18.93
CA ALA A 41 -13.87 8.84 -19.55
C ALA A 41 -12.83 9.32 -18.52
N LYS A 42 -13.27 9.76 -17.33
CA LYS A 42 -12.37 10.14 -16.22
C LYS A 42 -11.84 8.94 -15.43
N ILE A 43 -12.65 7.90 -15.23
CA ILE A 43 -12.27 6.72 -14.44
C ILE A 43 -11.41 5.75 -15.24
N LEU A 44 -11.65 5.61 -16.55
CA LEU A 44 -11.01 4.60 -17.39
C LEU A 44 -9.47 4.68 -17.39
N PRO A 45 -8.83 5.87 -17.48
CA PRO A 45 -7.37 5.97 -17.41
C PRO A 45 -6.81 5.50 -16.06
N VAL A 46 -7.51 5.81 -14.95
CA VAL A 46 -7.13 5.38 -13.61
C VAL A 46 -7.24 3.87 -13.50
N TYR A 47 -8.36 3.30 -13.98
CA TYR A 47 -8.55 1.86 -14.02
C TYR A 47 -7.45 1.17 -14.83
N GLN A 48 -7.17 1.63 -16.05
CA GLN A 48 -6.13 1.11 -16.94
C GLN A 48 -4.74 1.16 -16.29
N CYS A 49 -4.42 2.26 -15.60
CA CYS A 49 -3.18 2.38 -14.84
C CYS A 49 -3.12 1.31 -13.74
N LEU A 50 -4.18 1.17 -12.94
CA LEU A 50 -4.25 0.21 -11.83
C LEU A 50 -4.19 -1.26 -12.28
N VAL A 51 -4.71 -1.57 -13.46
CA VAL A 51 -4.64 -2.93 -14.03
C VAL A 51 -3.41 -3.19 -14.89
N SER A 52 -2.47 -2.25 -14.97
CA SER A 52 -1.21 -2.49 -15.66
C SER A 52 -0.45 -3.65 -15.02
N ASN A 53 0.15 -4.52 -15.85
CA ASN A 53 0.90 -5.68 -15.37
C ASN A 53 2.00 -5.28 -14.38
N GLU A 54 2.62 -4.11 -14.57
CA GLU A 54 3.64 -3.60 -13.66
C GLU A 54 3.10 -3.37 -12.23
N ILE A 55 1.91 -2.76 -12.10
CA ILE A 55 1.28 -2.53 -10.79
C ILE A 55 0.76 -3.84 -10.21
N LEU A 56 0.12 -4.68 -11.02
CA LEU A 56 -0.43 -5.96 -10.56
C LEU A 56 0.66 -6.92 -10.08
N LEU A 57 1.82 -6.98 -10.73
CA LEU A 57 2.98 -7.78 -10.29
C LEU A 57 3.46 -7.40 -8.88
N ARG A 58 3.33 -6.12 -8.49
CA ARG A 58 3.65 -5.68 -7.12
C ARG A 58 2.64 -6.21 -6.10
N CYS A 59 1.38 -6.35 -6.49
CA CYS A 59 0.30 -6.87 -5.64
C CYS A 59 0.39 -8.39 -5.43
N VAL A 60 0.90 -9.15 -6.40
CA VAL A 60 1.04 -10.62 -6.31
C VAL A 60 1.86 -11.06 -5.09
N LEU A 61 2.84 -10.25 -4.68
CA LEU A 61 3.71 -10.54 -3.54
C LEU A 61 3.02 -10.32 -2.17
N GLY A 62 1.79 -9.81 -2.13
CA GLY A 62 1.06 -9.52 -0.90
C GLY A 62 1.70 -8.43 -0.03
N LYS A 63 2.59 -7.62 -0.62
CA LYS A 63 3.22 -6.48 0.06
C LYS A 63 2.29 -5.28 -0.05
N THR A 64 2.13 -4.53 1.03
CA THR A 64 1.20 -3.39 1.03
C THR A 64 1.67 -2.33 0.03
N GLN A 65 0.77 -1.93 -0.88
CA GLN A 65 0.99 -0.82 -1.82
C GLN A 65 0.97 0.56 -1.13
N ASN A 66 0.72 0.61 0.17
CA ASN A 66 0.54 1.87 0.86
C ASN A 66 1.90 2.48 1.24
N THR A 67 2.41 3.34 0.36
CA THR A 67 3.60 4.15 0.62
C THR A 67 3.50 4.92 1.95
N ASN A 68 2.30 5.32 2.37
CA ASN A 68 2.10 6.00 3.64
C ASN A 68 2.31 5.06 4.84
N GLU A 69 1.89 3.80 4.76
CA GLU A 69 2.18 2.80 5.80
C GLU A 69 3.69 2.53 5.90
N ASN A 70 4.38 2.45 4.76
CA ASN A 70 5.82 2.27 4.74
C ASN A 70 6.54 3.48 5.37
N LEU A 71 6.16 4.71 4.98
CA LEU A 71 6.69 5.94 5.55
C LEU A 71 6.45 6.01 7.05
N HIS A 72 5.21 5.78 7.49
CA HIS A 72 4.86 5.75 8.89
C HIS A 72 5.65 4.68 9.64
N SER A 73 5.81 3.47 9.09
CA SER A 73 6.62 2.41 9.70
C SER A 73 8.09 2.83 9.90
N CYS A 74 8.69 3.49 8.90
CA CYS A 74 10.06 4.02 9.01
C CYS A 74 10.18 5.13 10.04
N ILE A 75 9.22 6.07 10.07
CA ILE A 75 9.16 7.14 11.08
C ILE A 75 9.04 6.53 12.47
N TRP A 76 8.11 5.60 12.69
CA TRP A 76 7.86 5.02 14.02
C TRP A 76 9.00 4.12 14.51
N LYS A 77 9.81 3.56 13.61
CA LYS A 77 11.04 2.84 13.99
C LYS A 77 12.13 3.77 14.52
N LYS A 78 12.20 4.99 14.02
CA LYS A 78 13.17 6.01 14.47
C LYS A 78 12.67 6.77 15.68
N PHE A 79 11.36 6.99 15.73
CA PHE A 79 10.67 7.74 16.76
C PHE A 79 9.49 6.93 17.29
N PRO A 80 9.65 6.24 18.42
CA PRO A 80 8.57 5.53 19.08
C PRO A 80 7.45 6.51 19.49
N LYS A 81 6.19 6.10 19.30
CA LYS A 81 5.00 6.95 19.52
C LYS A 81 4.78 7.34 20.99
N ASP A 82 5.38 6.57 21.89
CA ASP A 82 5.30 6.65 23.34
C ASP A 82 6.30 7.65 23.94
N VAL A 83 7.19 8.23 23.14
CA VAL A 83 8.23 9.16 23.61
C VAL A 83 7.92 10.58 23.13
N SER A 84 7.85 11.54 24.04
CA SER A 84 7.78 12.96 23.68
C SER A 84 9.19 13.51 23.43
N VAL A 85 9.44 14.10 22.26
CA VAL A 85 10.72 14.75 21.92
C VAL A 85 10.51 16.15 21.36
N SER A 86 11.59 16.94 21.30
CA SER A 86 11.54 18.29 20.73
C SER A 86 11.27 18.25 19.22
N LYS A 87 10.61 19.30 18.70
CA LYS A 87 10.28 19.45 17.28
C LYS A 87 11.48 19.17 16.36
N LYS A 88 12.66 19.66 16.74
CA LYS A 88 13.90 19.50 15.97
C LYS A 88 14.31 18.04 15.80
N ILE A 89 14.12 17.22 16.83
CA ILE A 89 14.41 15.77 16.76
C ILE A 89 13.42 15.07 15.82
N ILE A 90 12.15 15.47 15.85
CA ILE A 90 11.11 14.94 14.95
C ILE A 90 11.47 15.26 13.49
N GLU A 91 11.82 16.52 13.20
CA GLU A 91 12.20 16.96 11.85
C GLU A 91 13.41 16.17 11.31
N LEU A 92 14.42 15.93 12.15
CA LEU A 92 15.58 15.08 11.82
C LEU A 92 15.19 13.63 11.55
N ALA A 93 14.34 13.03 12.40
CA ALA A 93 13.90 11.65 12.24
C ALA A 93 13.07 11.45 10.96
N ILE A 94 12.20 12.39 10.63
CA ILE A 94 11.41 12.38 9.39
C ILE A 94 12.33 12.53 8.17
N THR A 95 13.27 13.47 8.20
CA THR A 95 14.21 13.69 7.09
C THR A 95 15.06 12.43 6.84
N ALA A 96 15.53 11.78 7.90
CA ALA A 96 16.24 10.50 7.79
C ALA A 96 15.36 9.37 7.26
N ALA A 97 14.09 9.27 7.69
CA ALA A 97 13.14 8.28 7.18
C ALA A 97 12.85 8.47 5.68
N LEU A 98 12.71 9.72 5.23
CA LEU A 98 12.50 10.05 3.83
C LEU A 98 13.72 9.70 2.97
N GLY A 99 14.94 9.98 3.46
CA GLY A 99 16.18 9.58 2.79
C GLY A 99 16.26 8.07 2.57
N GLU A 100 15.91 7.27 3.60
CA GLU A 100 15.93 5.81 3.52
C GLU A 100 14.94 5.24 2.49
N ILE A 101 13.79 5.89 2.31
CA ILE A 101 12.74 5.44 1.38
C ILE A 101 13.09 5.83 -0.06
N ASN A 102 13.64 7.03 -0.27
CA ASN A 102 13.85 7.59 -1.61
C ASN A 102 15.25 7.33 -2.19
N ILE A 103 16.31 7.34 -1.38
CA ILE A 103 17.70 7.54 -1.85
C ILE A 103 18.65 6.40 -1.44
N ASP A 104 18.20 5.44 -0.62
CA ASP A 104 18.97 4.35 0.00
C ASP A 104 19.69 4.75 1.30
N TYR A 105 19.90 3.73 2.15
CA TYR A 105 20.55 3.85 3.46
C TYR A 105 22.00 4.38 3.34
N ASP A 106 22.74 3.91 2.33
CA ASP A 106 24.15 4.22 2.14
C ASP A 106 24.39 5.68 1.72
N GLU A 107 23.52 6.26 0.89
CA GLU A 107 23.60 7.67 0.52
C GLU A 107 23.08 8.59 1.63
N THR A 108 22.03 8.18 2.35
CA THR A 108 21.50 8.94 3.49
C THR A 108 22.55 9.08 4.61
N LEU A 109 23.37 8.05 4.83
CA LEU A 109 24.46 8.09 5.81
C LEU A 109 25.57 9.08 5.40
N LYS A 110 25.91 9.13 4.10
CA LYS A 110 26.91 10.06 3.56
C LYS A 110 26.47 11.53 3.67
N LEU A 111 25.17 11.80 3.50
CA LEU A 111 24.61 13.16 3.58
C LEU A 111 24.58 13.73 5.00
N ASN A 112 24.52 12.87 6.03
CA ASN A 112 24.39 13.30 7.42
C ASN A 112 25.72 13.70 8.10
N ASN A 113 26.83 13.85 7.35
CA ASN A 113 28.13 14.40 7.79
C ASN A 113 28.68 13.85 9.14
N SER A 114 28.24 12.67 9.56
CA SER A 114 28.91 11.89 10.60
C SER A 114 29.84 10.94 9.86
N GLY A 115 31.16 11.17 9.98
CA GLY A 115 32.16 10.29 9.39
C GLY A 115 31.84 8.82 9.71
N PRO A 116 32.15 7.88 8.80
CA PRO A 116 31.69 6.52 8.94
C PRO A 116 32.31 5.86 10.18
N VAL A 117 31.54 5.72 11.25
CA VAL A 117 31.81 4.68 12.23
C VAL A 117 31.64 3.37 11.46
N ASN A 118 32.71 2.57 11.33
CA ASN A 118 32.71 1.32 10.54
C ASN A 118 31.50 0.41 10.82
N ALA A 119 30.92 0.47 12.02
CA ALA A 119 29.69 -0.21 12.39
C ALA A 119 28.45 0.33 11.65
N ALA A 120 28.29 1.65 11.53
CA ALA A 120 27.16 2.29 10.86
C ALA A 120 27.15 1.99 9.35
N LEU A 121 28.31 2.00 8.69
CA LEU A 121 28.44 1.57 7.28
C LEU A 121 28.04 0.11 7.10
N LYS A 122 28.52 -0.79 7.97
CA LYS A 122 28.16 -2.22 7.91
C LYS A 122 26.66 -2.45 8.10
N ILE A 123 26.03 -1.71 9.02
CA ILE A 123 24.57 -1.76 9.24
C ILE A 123 23.82 -1.21 8.02
N SER A 124 24.28 -0.08 7.48
CA SER A 124 23.70 0.55 6.29
C SER A 124 23.69 -0.37 5.08
N HIS A 125 24.85 -0.96 4.74
CA HIS A 125 24.95 -1.92 3.66
C HIS A 125 24.05 -3.15 3.87
N ARG A 126 23.98 -3.67 5.10
CA ARG A 126 23.10 -4.81 5.44
C ARG A 126 21.63 -4.45 5.23
N CYS A 127 21.21 -3.28 5.72
CA CYS A 127 19.85 -2.78 5.55
C CYS A 127 19.51 -2.55 4.06
N ASN A 128 20.44 -1.98 3.29
CA ASN A 128 20.24 -1.75 1.87
C ASN A 128 20.14 -3.06 1.09
N ASN A 129 21.05 -4.01 1.33
CA ASN A 129 21.00 -5.35 0.73
C ASN A 129 19.71 -6.09 1.08
N ARG A 130 19.22 -5.97 2.32
CA ARG A 130 17.93 -6.55 2.71
C ARG A 130 16.78 -5.92 1.91
N ARG A 131 16.74 -4.60 1.77
CA ARG A 131 15.72 -3.91 0.96
C ARG A 131 15.79 -4.32 -0.51
N LEU A 132 16.98 -4.39 -1.11
CA LEU A 132 17.19 -4.86 -2.49
C LEU A 132 16.78 -6.33 -2.67
N SER A 133 17.07 -7.20 -1.69
CA SER A 133 16.63 -8.61 -1.72
C SER A 133 15.11 -8.73 -1.66
N GLN A 134 14.43 -7.83 -0.94
CA GLN A 134 12.98 -7.77 -0.89
C GLN A 134 12.35 -7.20 -2.17
N ARG A 135 13.11 -6.49 -3.01
CA ARG A 135 12.64 -6.03 -4.33
C ARG A 135 12.65 -7.16 -5.37
N LYS A 136 13.45 -8.20 -5.17
CA LYS A 136 13.47 -9.34 -6.08
C LYS A 136 12.14 -10.09 -6.00
N PRO A 137 11.52 -10.46 -7.13
CA PRO A 137 10.38 -11.34 -7.12
C PRO A 137 10.79 -12.65 -6.43
N LYS A 138 9.96 -13.14 -5.49
CA LYS A 138 10.09 -14.54 -5.09
C LYS A 138 9.83 -15.36 -6.35
N ALA A 139 10.75 -16.27 -6.70
CA ALA A 139 10.53 -17.17 -7.82
C ALA A 139 9.15 -17.82 -7.65
N SER A 140 8.32 -17.69 -8.68
CA SER A 140 7.03 -18.36 -8.77
C SER A 140 7.30 -19.87 -8.80
N GLU A 141 6.89 -20.56 -7.74
CA GLU A 141 6.53 -21.99 -7.81
C GLU A 141 5.21 -22.15 -8.56
#